data_AF-A0A924RLF9-F1
#
_entry.id   AF-A0A924RLF9-F1
#
_cell.length_a   1.000
_cell.length_b   1.000
_cell.length_c   1.000
_cell.angle_alpha   90.00
_cell.angle_beta   90.00
_cell.angle_gamma   90.00
#
_symmetry.space_group_name_H-M   'P 1'
#
loop_
_entity.id
_entity.type
_entity.pdbx_description
1 polymer ?
#
loop_
_entity_poly.entity_id
_entity_poly.type
_entity_poly.pdbx_seq_one_letter_code
_entity_poly.pdbx_strand_id
1 'polypeptide(L)'
;MAITENDTIIKPYRTGTWVNLINVNNNDISRKLLIIEGLHKKWSLLLSSLNERDFDKTYLHSYNQEKQALNKILTLCAWHCNHRIVYVKQAIVNNYKF
;
A
#
# COMPACT_ATOMS: atom_id res chain seq x y z
N MET A 1 0.30 10.59 -8.23
CA MET A 1 0.38 10.15 -9.64
C MET A 1 -0.97 10.34 -10.29
N ALA A 2 -1.93 9.40 -10.24
CA ALA A 2 -3.21 9.58 -10.96
C ALA A 2 -4.05 10.83 -10.55
N ILE A 3 -3.86 11.39 -9.34
CA ILE A 3 -4.55 12.62 -8.92
C ILE A 3 -4.08 13.85 -9.73
N THR A 4 -2.81 13.89 -10.12
CA THR A 4 -2.11 15.05 -10.69
C THR A 4 -1.63 14.83 -12.12
N GLU A 5 -1.66 13.60 -12.62
CA GLU A 5 -1.12 13.20 -13.92
C GLU A 5 -2.08 12.23 -14.60
N ASN A 6 -2.17 12.31 -15.93
CA ASN A 6 -2.99 11.44 -16.75
C ASN A 6 -2.14 10.32 -17.37
N ASP A 7 -2.73 9.12 -17.49
CA ASP A 7 -2.13 7.95 -18.14
C ASP A 7 -0.71 7.59 -17.66
N THR A 8 -0.33 7.96 -16.43
CA THR A 8 0.98 7.63 -15.86
C THR A 8 1.15 6.13 -15.72
N ILE A 9 2.28 5.61 -16.19
CA ILE A 9 2.67 4.21 -15.99
C ILE A 9 3.34 4.08 -14.62
N ILE A 10 2.75 3.29 -13.73
CA ILE A 10 3.37 3.00 -12.42
C ILE A 10 4.44 1.94 -12.57
N LYS A 11 5.66 2.27 -12.13
CA LYS A 11 6.78 1.33 -12.12
C LYS A 11 6.60 0.27 -11.02
N PRO A 12 6.71 -1.03 -11.35
CA PRO A 12 6.67 -2.09 -10.36
C PRO A 12 8.02 -2.15 -9.64
N TYR A 13 8.01 -2.62 -8.40
CA TYR A 13 9.24 -2.86 -7.64
C TYR A 13 9.33 -4.33 -7.23
N ARG A 14 10.57 -4.81 -7.08
CA ARG A 14 10.85 -6.22 -6.76
C ARG A 14 10.69 -6.46 -5.26
N THR A 15 9.46 -6.65 -4.79
CA THR A 15 9.11 -6.85 -3.37
C THR A 15 9.99 -7.90 -2.67
N GLY A 16 10.24 -9.04 -3.33
CA GLY A 16 11.11 -10.10 -2.80
C GLY A 16 12.59 -9.71 -2.67
N THR A 17 13.07 -8.70 -3.41
CA THR A 17 14.40 -8.14 -3.19
C THR A 17 14.39 -7.14 -2.03
N TRP A 18 13.32 -6.34 -1.92
CA TRP A 18 13.18 -5.33 -0.87
C TRP A 18 13.11 -5.92 0.53
N VAL A 19 12.48 -7.09 0.70
CA VAL A 19 12.36 -7.74 2.02
C VAL A 19 13.70 -8.15 2.62
N ASN A 20 14.73 -8.33 1.79
CA ASN A 20 16.06 -8.76 2.23
C ASN A 20 16.99 -7.58 2.60
N LEU A 21 16.54 -6.34 2.44
CA LEU A 21 17.35 -5.16 2.75
C LEU A 21 17.50 -4.97 4.27
N ILE A 22 18.63 -4.40 4.69
CA ILE A 22 18.97 -4.22 6.11
C ILE A 22 17.95 -3.40 6.89
N ASN A 23 17.31 -2.41 6.25
CA ASN A 23 16.26 -1.59 6.85
C ASN A 23 14.95 -2.37 7.07
N VAL A 24 14.77 -3.51 6.39
CA VAL A 24 13.62 -4.42 6.61
C VAL A 24 13.95 -5.45 7.69
N ASN A 25 15.16 -6.01 7.70
CA ASN A 25 15.58 -7.04 8.67
C ASN A 25 16.04 -6.49 10.03
N ASN A 26 15.79 -5.21 10.33
CA ASN A 26 16.05 -4.63 11.65
C ASN A 26 14.92 -5.00 12.64
N ASN A 27 15.31 -5.34 13.88
CA ASN A 27 14.45 -5.70 15.01
C ASN A 27 13.69 -4.51 15.64
N ASP A 28 14.10 -3.26 15.37
CA ASP A 28 13.35 -2.07 15.82
C ASP A 28 12.15 -1.80 14.90
N ILE A 29 10.97 -2.31 15.29
CA ILE A 29 9.71 -2.10 14.56
C ILE A 29 9.15 -0.68 14.74
N SER A 30 9.55 0.04 15.78
CA SER A 30 8.97 1.34 16.17
C SER A 30 9.08 2.37 15.04
N ARG A 31 10.23 2.40 14.36
CA ARG A 31 10.46 3.29 13.20
C ARG A 31 9.51 2.99 12.04
N LYS A 32 9.22 1.70 11.81
CA LYS A 32 8.30 1.26 10.74
C LYS A 32 6.87 1.68 11.08
N LEU A 33 6.47 1.55 12.35
CA LEU A 33 5.14 1.98 12.83
C LEU A 33 4.96 3.50 12.67
N LEU A 34 5.96 4.30 13.05
CA LEU A 34 5.92 5.76 12.88
C LEU A 34 5.77 6.17 11.41
N ILE A 35 6.46 5.50 10.49
CA ILE A 35 6.35 5.76 9.05
C ILE A 35 4.94 5.43 8.55
N ILE A 36 4.40 4.26 8.91
CA ILE A 36 3.06 3.84 8.49
C ILE A 36 2.00 4.79 9.06
N GLU A 37 2.09 5.15 10.34
CA GLU A 37 1.17 6.08 10.97
C GLU A 37 1.17 7.46 10.28
N GLY A 38 2.36 8.03 10.05
CA GLY A 38 2.50 9.30 9.36
C GLY A 38 1.99 9.26 7.91
N LEU A 39 2.26 8.16 7.20
CA LEU A 39 1.78 7.96 5.83
C LEU A 39 0.25 7.88 5.78
N HIS A 40 -0.36 7.08 6.66
CA HIS A 40 -1.81 6.94 6.72
C HIS A 40 -2.50 8.25 7.10
N LYS A 41 -1.93 9.05 8.03
CA LYS A 41 -2.46 10.39 8.35
C LYS A 41 -2.46 11.31 7.12
N LYS A 42 -1.34 11.37 6.38
CA LYS A 42 -1.25 12.19 5.15
C LYS A 42 -2.20 11.70 4.06
N TRP A 43 -2.30 10.39 3.86
CA TRP A 43 -3.21 9.81 2.87
C TRP A 43 -4.66 10.02 3.23
N SER A 44 -5.04 9.83 4.50
CA SER A 44 -6.41 10.06 4.95
C SER A 44 -6.82 11.51 4.73
N LEU A 45 -5.95 12.48 5.06
CA LEU A 45 -6.21 13.89 4.79
C LEU A 45 -6.41 14.14 3.29
N LEU A 46 -5.50 13.66 2.44
CA LEU A 46 -5.59 13.82 0.99
C LEU A 46 -6.88 13.20 0.43
N LEU A 47 -7.16 11.94 0.75
CA LEU A 47 -8.31 11.20 0.23
C LEU A 47 -9.63 11.83 0.70
N SER A 48 -9.69 12.36 1.92
CA SER A 48 -10.88 13.06 2.43
C SER A 48 -11.15 14.40 1.73
N SER A 49 -10.16 14.96 1.03
CA SER A 49 -10.29 16.22 0.30
C SER A 49 -10.73 16.05 -1.17
N LEU A 50 -10.76 14.81 -1.67
CA LEU A 50 -11.12 14.50 -3.05
C LEU A 50 -12.63 14.48 -3.25
N ASN A 51 -13.09 14.85 -4.45
CA ASN A 51 -14.49 14.63 -4.84
C ASN A 51 -14.67 13.23 -5.46
N GLU A 52 -15.93 12.81 -5.66
CA GLU A 52 -16.25 11.49 -6.19
C GLU A 52 -15.58 11.20 -7.55
N ARG A 53 -15.51 12.18 -8.45
CA ARG A 53 -14.92 12.02 -9.79
C ARG A 53 -13.40 11.85 -9.75
N ASP A 54 -12.73 12.37 -8.72
CA ASP A 54 -11.30 12.15 -8.56
C ASP A 54 -10.97 10.68 -8.32
N PHE A 55 -11.89 9.89 -7.75
CA PHE A 55 -11.69 8.46 -7.53
C PHE A 55 -11.79 7.61 -8.80
N ASP A 56 -12.36 8.17 -9.87
CA ASP A 56 -12.40 7.54 -11.20
C ASP A 56 -11.12 7.78 -12.01
N LYS A 57 -10.22 8.66 -11.55
CA LYS A 57 -8.92 8.86 -12.19
C LYS A 57 -8.12 7.55 -12.20
N THR A 58 -7.36 7.35 -13.28
CA THR A 58 -6.66 6.09 -13.54
C THR A 58 -5.16 6.26 -13.73
N TYR A 59 -4.40 5.22 -13.41
CA TYR A 59 -3.04 5.03 -13.89
C TYR A 59 -2.92 3.73 -14.69
N LEU A 60 -1.83 3.55 -15.44
CA LEU A 60 -1.54 2.32 -16.18
C LEU A 60 -0.63 1.41 -15.35
N HIS A 61 -1.06 0.16 -15.16
CA HIS A 61 -0.22 -0.86 -14.55
C HIS A 61 0.82 -1.36 -15.56
N SER A 62 2.11 -1.24 -15.25
CA SER A 62 3.20 -1.45 -16.23
C SER A 62 3.23 -2.82 -16.91
N TYR A 63 2.77 -3.88 -16.22
CA TYR A 63 2.92 -5.25 -16.70
C TYR A 63 1.93 -5.59 -17.83
N ASN A 64 0.68 -5.16 -17.67
CA ASN A 64 -0.42 -5.49 -18.58
C ASN A 64 -1.03 -4.24 -19.27
N GLN A 65 -0.49 -3.05 -18.98
CA GLN A 65 -0.99 -1.75 -19.47
C GLN A 65 -2.47 -1.54 -19.19
N GLU A 66 -2.99 -2.18 -18.13
CA GLU A 66 -4.39 -2.06 -17.74
C GLU A 66 -4.59 -0.78 -16.92
N LYS A 67 -5.66 -0.04 -17.22
CA LYS A 67 -6.07 1.11 -16.43
C LYS A 67 -6.58 0.66 -15.07
N GLN A 68 -5.97 1.16 -14.01
CA GLN A 68 -6.42 0.97 -12.63
C GLN A 68 -7.00 2.27 -12.10
N ALA A 69 -8.29 2.25 -11.74
CA ALA A 69 -8.97 3.36 -11.10
C ALA A 69 -8.58 3.49 -9.62
N LEU A 70 -8.53 4.72 -9.12
CA LEU A 70 -8.14 5.00 -7.74
C LEU A 70 -9.08 4.36 -6.71
N ASN A 71 -10.39 4.31 -6.96
CA ASN A 71 -11.36 3.62 -6.08
C ASN A 71 -11.02 2.12 -5.85
N LYS A 72 -10.68 1.41 -6.92
CA LYS A 72 -10.33 -0.01 -6.90
C LYS A 72 -9.04 -0.22 -6.11
N ILE A 73 -8.05 0.64 -6.33
CA ILE A 73 -6.75 0.55 -5.66
C ILE A 73 -6.84 0.92 -4.19
N LEU A 74 -7.66 1.91 -3.83
CA LEU A 74 -7.92 2.25 -2.43
C LEU A 74 -8.58 1.07 -1.69
N THR A 75 -9.56 0.43 -2.32
CA THR A 75 -10.22 -0.77 -1.78
C THR A 75 -9.21 -1.91 -1.60
N LEU A 76 -8.35 -2.14 -2.59
CA LEU A 76 -7.28 -3.14 -2.51
C LEU A 76 -6.30 -2.84 -1.37
N CYS A 77 -5.91 -1.58 -1.18
CA CYS A 77 -5.05 -1.16 -0.08
C CYS A 77 -5.71 -1.43 1.29
N ALA A 78 -6.99 -1.08 1.45
CA ALA A 78 -7.73 -1.34 2.70
C ALA A 78 -7.82 -2.85 3.01
N TRP A 79 -8.17 -3.66 2.01
CA TRP A 79 -8.16 -5.12 2.13
C TRP A 79 -6.78 -5.65 2.49
N HIS A 80 -5.72 -5.15 1.84
CA HIS A 80 -4.35 -5.59 2.06
C HIS A 80 -3.90 -5.36 3.51
N CYS A 81 -4.19 -4.17 4.07
CA CYS A 81 -3.91 -3.89 5.48
C CYS A 81 -4.58 -4.90 6.42
N ASN A 82 -5.87 -5.16 6.22
CA ASN A 82 -6.62 -6.12 7.03
C ASN A 82 -6.06 -7.54 6.88
N HIS A 83 -5.74 -7.94 5.66
CA HIS A 83 -5.15 -9.25 5.36
C HIS A 83 -3.79 -9.43 6.05
N ARG A 84 -2.94 -8.40 6.09
CA ARG A 84 -1.65 -8.45 6.81
C ARG A 84 -1.82 -8.57 8.31
N ILE A 85 -2.79 -7.88 8.90
CA ILE A 85 -3.09 -8.00 10.34
C ILE A 85 -3.50 -9.43 10.69
N VAL A 86 -4.27 -10.09 9.82
CA VAL A 86 -4.67 -11.50 10.02
C VAL A 86 -3.44 -12.41 10.11
N TYR A 87 -2.46 -12.28 9.21
CA TYR A 87 -1.23 -13.08 9.30
C TYR A 87 -0.46 -12.85 10.60
N VAL A 88 -0.35 -11.60 11.06
CA VAL A 88 0.31 -11.30 12.35
C VAL A 88 -0.44 -11.98 13.50
N LYS A 89 -1.77 -11.88 13.52
CA LYS A 89 -2.60 -12.55 14.52
C LYS A 89 -2.44 -14.08 14.48
N GLN A 90 -2.43 -14.67 13.29
CA GLN A 90 -2.23 -16.11 13.11
C GLN A 90 -0.85 -16.55 13.61
N ALA A 91 0.21 -15.79 13.32
CA ALA A 91 1.55 -16.08 13.83
C ALA A 91 1.57 -16.07 15.37
N ILE A 92 0.90 -15.10 16.01
CA ILE A 92 0.78 -15.05 17.47
C ILE A 92 0.01 -16.27 18.01
N VAL A 93 -1.16 -16.57 17.43
CA VAL A 93 -2.00 -17.71 17.84
C VAL A 93 -1.28 -19.05 17.69
N ASN A 94 -0.47 -19.21 16.65
CA ASN A 94 0.31 -20.43 16.39
C ASN A 94 1.68 -20.44 17.10
N ASN A 95 1.93 -19.50 18.02
CA ASN A 95 3.23 -19.36 18.70
C ASN A 95 4.43 -19.35 17.73
N TYR A 96 4.29 -18.58 16.65
CA TYR A 96 5.25 -18.37 15.57
C TYR A 96 5.63 -19.64 14.78
N LYS A 97 4.80 -20.70 14.87
CA LYS A 97 4.94 -21.91 14.06
C LYS A 97 4.11 -21.77 12.77
N PHE A 98 4.71 -22.18 11.65
CA PHE A 98 4.12 -22.13 10.31
C PHE A 98 3.95 -23.54 9.75
#